data_AF-A0A7C6LDD1-F1
#
_entry.id   AF-A0A7C6LDD1-F1
#
_cell.length_a   1.000
_cell.length_b   1.000
_cell.length_c   1.000
_cell.angle_alpha   90.00
_cell.angle_beta   90.00
_cell.angle_gamma   90.00
#
_symmetry.space_group_name_H-M   'P 1'
#
loop_
_entity.id
_entity.type
_entity.pdbx_description
1 polymer ?
#
loop_
_entity_poly.entity_id
_entity_poly.type
_entity_poly.pdbx_seq_one_letter_code
_entity_poly.pdbx_strand_id
1 'polypeptide(L)'
;MDGKQKRQWRFEVGLTVETGKQIDICSPDPQKEPGIEVTRDAVWVYVQCSKCGEKIALRLRKSSEIQREETGNRGYQMFINKTVVGNKCFNRMQLRLEFDGAYRVVNKRLDSGTFITKEEYENSAS
;
A
#
# COMPACT_ATOMS: atom_id res chain seq x y z
N MET A 1 40.85 55.38 0.43
CA MET A 1 39.75 54.68 -0.24
C MET A 1 40.26 53.30 -0.61
N ASP A 2 40.17 52.35 0.32
CA ASP A 2 39.09 51.35 0.39
C ASP A 2 39.18 50.39 -0.83
N GLY A 3 39.35 49.08 -0.71
CA GLY A 3 39.24 48.21 0.45
C GLY A 3 39.57 46.78 0.02
N LYS A 4 39.74 45.97 1.06
CA LYS A 4 39.91 44.52 1.10
C LYS A 4 38.97 43.76 0.14
N GLN A 5 39.34 42.54 -0.28
CA GLN A 5 38.81 41.29 0.30
C GLN A 5 38.85 40.09 -0.69
N LYS A 6 39.87 39.23 -0.53
CA LYS A 6 39.83 37.75 -0.31
C LYS A 6 39.14 36.77 -1.30
N ARG A 7 39.75 35.55 -1.27
CA ARG A 7 39.18 34.16 -1.38
C ARG A 7 39.49 33.49 -2.74
N GLN A 8 40.43 32.54 -2.87
CA GLN A 8 40.51 31.19 -2.26
C GLN A 8 39.11 30.56 -2.22
N TRP A 9 38.79 29.54 -3.03
CA TRP A 9 39.14 28.14 -2.79
C TRP A 9 39.02 27.32 -4.08
N ARG A 10 40.02 26.46 -4.34
CA ARG A 10 39.93 25.33 -5.29
C ARG A 10 39.50 24.12 -4.48
N PHE A 11 38.28 23.62 -4.69
CA PHE A 11 37.84 22.32 -4.19
C PHE A 11 37.82 21.34 -5.36
N GLU A 12 38.89 20.58 -5.52
CA GLU A 12 38.85 19.33 -6.29
C GLU A 12 38.20 18.28 -5.40
N VAL A 13 36.92 18.02 -5.64
CA VAL A 13 36.27 16.82 -5.13
C VAL A 13 36.58 15.67 -6.10
N GLY A 14 37.66 14.96 -5.80
CA GLY A 14 37.90 13.64 -6.37
C GLY A 14 36.87 12.68 -5.81
N LEU A 15 35.86 12.34 -6.62
CA LEU A 15 34.98 11.21 -6.34
C LEU A 15 35.54 10.00 -7.11
N THR A 16 36.39 9.23 -6.43
CA THR A 16 36.73 7.87 -6.84
C THR A 16 35.49 7.01 -6.66
N VAL A 17 34.83 6.65 -7.76
CA VAL A 17 33.74 5.68 -7.78
C VAL A 17 34.31 4.28 -7.57
N GLU A 18 34.25 3.80 -6.34
CA GLU A 18 34.56 2.41 -6.03
C GLU A 18 33.51 1.49 -6.67
N THR A 19 34.03 0.56 -7.46
CA THR A 19 33.30 -0.40 -8.26
C THR A 19 32.81 -1.53 -7.37
N GLY A 20 31.58 -2.02 -7.61
CA GLY A 20 31.18 -3.36 -7.19
C GLY A 20 30.21 -3.45 -6.02
N LYS A 21 28.98 -2.98 -6.21
CA LYS A 21 27.82 -3.63 -5.60
C LYS A 21 26.77 -3.82 -6.67
N GLN A 22 26.80 -4.99 -7.28
CA GLN A 22 25.65 -5.52 -8.01
C GLN A 22 24.52 -5.63 -6.98
N ILE A 23 23.71 -4.59 -6.90
CA ILE A 23 22.39 -4.73 -6.32
C ILE A 23 21.66 -5.66 -7.26
N ASP A 24 21.46 -6.91 -6.84
CA ASP A 24 20.37 -7.72 -7.35
C ASP A 24 19.11 -6.93 -7.06
N ILE A 25 18.72 -6.08 -8.02
CA ILE A 25 17.37 -5.54 -8.13
C ILE A 25 16.52 -6.72 -8.59
N CYS A 26 16.39 -7.73 -7.75
CA CYS A 26 15.20 -8.55 -7.76
C CYS A 26 14.08 -7.55 -7.49
N SER A 27 13.39 -7.17 -8.57
CA SER A 27 12.17 -6.36 -8.54
C SER A 27 11.34 -6.78 -7.33
N PRO A 28 10.87 -5.84 -6.49
CA PRO A 28 9.84 -6.20 -5.52
C PRO A 28 8.70 -6.82 -6.33
N ASP A 29 8.32 -8.04 -5.98
CA ASP A 29 7.16 -8.69 -6.60
C ASP A 29 6.04 -7.65 -6.66
N PRO A 30 5.52 -7.29 -7.84
CA PRO A 30 4.62 -6.15 -8.03
C PRO A 30 3.23 -6.38 -7.40
N GLN A 31 3.11 -7.31 -6.46
CA GLN A 31 1.88 -7.93 -5.98
C GLN A 31 1.74 -7.91 -4.46
N LYS A 32 2.76 -7.54 -3.69
CA LYS A 32 2.67 -7.53 -2.22
C LYS A 32 2.38 -6.13 -1.69
N GLU A 33 1.17 -5.66 -1.97
CA GLU A 33 0.64 -4.48 -1.29
C GLU A 33 0.49 -4.81 0.21
N PRO A 34 1.10 -4.04 1.12
CA PRO A 34 0.97 -4.33 2.55
C PRO A 34 -0.51 -4.30 2.96
N GLY A 35 -0.93 -5.36 3.63
CA GLY A 35 -2.28 -5.59 4.13
C GLY A 35 -3.32 -6.13 3.14
N ILE A 36 -2.89 -6.50 1.92
CA ILE A 36 -3.76 -7.16 0.94
C ILE A 36 -3.11 -8.44 0.44
N GLU A 37 -3.82 -9.57 0.51
CA GLU A 37 -3.38 -10.83 -0.07
C GLU A 37 -4.39 -11.34 -1.10
N VAL A 38 -3.97 -11.45 -2.36
CA VAL A 38 -4.82 -11.97 -3.44
C VAL A 38 -4.60 -13.48 -3.58
N THR A 39 -5.67 -14.24 -3.41
CA THR A 39 -5.68 -15.70 -3.58
C THR A 39 -6.48 -16.09 -4.83
N ARG A 40 -6.61 -17.39 -5.11
CA ARG A 40 -7.36 -17.87 -6.27
C ARG A 40 -8.82 -17.45 -6.25
N ASP A 41 -9.47 -17.52 -5.09
CA ASP A 41 -10.92 -17.32 -4.92
C ASP A 41 -11.30 -16.04 -4.15
N ALA A 42 -10.35 -15.44 -3.42
CA ALA A 42 -10.61 -14.30 -2.56
C ALA A 42 -9.49 -13.25 -2.56
N VAL A 43 -9.83 -12.06 -2.08
CA VAL A 43 -8.91 -11.00 -1.67
C VAL A 43 -9.04 -10.85 -0.17
N TRP A 44 -7.96 -11.11 0.56
CA TRP A 44 -7.87 -10.82 1.99
C TRP A 44 -7.43 -9.38 2.20
N VAL A 45 -8.08 -8.70 3.14
CA VAL A 45 -7.75 -7.33 3.51
C VAL A 45 -7.67 -7.26 5.02
N TYR A 46 -6.54 -6.76 5.52
CA TYR A 46 -6.28 -6.63 6.93
C TYR A 46 -6.24 -5.15 7.29
N VAL A 47 -7.08 -4.76 8.24
CA VAL A 47 -7.25 -3.36 8.63
C VAL A 47 -7.29 -3.20 10.14
N GLN A 48 -6.89 -2.04 10.62
CA GLN A 48 -7.06 -1.61 12.00
C GLN A 48 -8.00 -0.41 12.06
N CYS A 49 -9.00 -0.47 12.94
CA CYS A 49 -9.90 0.64 13.20
C CYS A 49 -9.17 1.80 13.88
N SER A 50 -9.26 3.01 13.32
CA SER A 50 -8.60 4.18 13.90
C SER A 50 -9.19 4.64 15.23
N LYS A 51 -10.45 4.26 15.52
CA LYS A 51 -11.17 4.68 16.73
C LYS A 51 -10.91 3.80 17.95
N CYS A 52 -11.03 2.47 17.80
CA CYS A 52 -10.90 1.53 18.92
C CYS A 52 -9.66 0.64 18.85
N GLY A 53 -8.88 0.73 17.76
CA GLY A 53 -7.69 -0.08 17.55
C GLY A 53 -7.95 -1.55 17.20
N GLU A 54 -9.22 -1.97 17.04
CA GLU A 54 -9.58 -3.34 16.65
C GLU A 54 -8.99 -3.69 15.29
N LYS A 55 -8.28 -4.83 15.23
CA LYS A 55 -7.73 -5.40 14.00
C LYS A 55 -8.75 -6.36 13.40
N ILE A 56 -9.00 -6.24 12.10
CA ILE A 56 -10.07 -6.94 11.38
C ILE A 56 -9.48 -7.56 10.11
N ALA A 57 -9.80 -8.82 9.87
CA ALA A 57 -9.52 -9.51 8.61
C ALA A 57 -10.82 -9.64 7.79
N LEU A 58 -10.80 -9.19 6.55
CA LEU A 58 -11.89 -9.33 5.59
C LEU A 58 -11.53 -10.34 4.52
N ARG A 59 -12.39 -11.34 4.32
CA ARG A 59 -12.32 -12.22 3.16
C ARG A 59 -13.33 -11.77 2.10
N LEU A 60 -12.84 -11.19 1.02
CA LEU A 60 -13.66 -10.70 -0.08
C LEU A 60 -13.65 -11.71 -1.23
N ARG A 61 -14.79 -12.36 -1.50
CA ARG A 61 -14.87 -13.38 -2.56
C ARG A 61 -14.86 -12.73 -3.94
N LYS A 62 -13.99 -13.21 -4.83
CA LYS A 62 -13.90 -12.68 -6.21
C LYS A 62 -15.19 -12.85 -7.02
N SER A 63 -15.95 -13.90 -6.73
CA SER A 63 -17.18 -14.23 -7.45
C SER A 63 -18.40 -13.39 -7.08
N SER A 64 -18.36 -12.67 -5.94
CA SER A 64 -19.55 -11.97 -5.43
C SER A 64 -19.28 -10.55 -4.94
N GLU A 65 -18.07 -10.23 -4.51
CA GLU A 65 -17.75 -8.92 -3.93
C GLU A 65 -17.13 -7.96 -4.94
N ILE A 66 -16.50 -8.50 -6.00
CA ILE A 66 -15.77 -7.69 -6.98
C ILE A 66 -16.72 -7.29 -8.10
N GLN A 67 -16.78 -5.98 -8.34
CA GLN A 67 -17.57 -5.37 -9.40
C GLN A 67 -16.66 -5.05 -10.59
N ARG A 68 -17.22 -5.16 -11.80
CA ARG A 68 -16.54 -4.68 -13.02
C ARG A 68 -16.79 -3.19 -13.20
N GLU A 69 -15.79 -2.50 -13.71
CA GLU A 69 -15.96 -1.17 -14.25
C GLU A 69 -16.50 -1.30 -15.68
N GLU A 70 -17.64 -0.68 -15.97
CA GLU A 70 -18.37 -0.88 -17.23
C GLU A 70 -18.08 0.22 -18.27
N THR A 71 -17.58 1.38 -17.86
CA THR A 71 -17.41 2.55 -18.74
C THR A 71 -16.11 2.47 -19.56
N GLY A 72 -15.13 1.68 -19.12
CA GLY A 72 -13.83 1.47 -19.76
C GLY A 72 -12.89 2.68 -19.72
N ASN A 73 -13.28 3.78 -19.07
CA ASN A 73 -12.54 5.05 -19.07
C ASN A 73 -11.77 5.33 -17.77
N ARG A 74 -11.68 4.33 -16.89
CA ARG A 74 -10.98 4.45 -15.60
C ARG A 74 -9.66 3.69 -15.64
N GLY A 75 -8.71 4.11 -14.80
CA GLY A 75 -7.40 3.44 -14.65
C GLY A 75 -7.46 2.04 -13.99
N TYR A 76 -8.65 1.47 -13.83
CA TYR A 76 -8.90 0.15 -13.23
C TYR A 76 -10.06 -0.53 -13.97
N GLN A 77 -10.08 -1.86 -13.97
CA GLN A 77 -11.11 -2.67 -14.66
C GLN A 77 -12.11 -3.30 -13.68
N MET A 78 -11.71 -3.42 -12.41
CA MET A 78 -12.52 -4.02 -11.36
C MET A 78 -12.34 -3.25 -10.06
N PHE A 79 -13.32 -3.32 -9.18
CA PHE A 79 -13.26 -2.62 -7.90
C PHE A 79 -14.11 -3.28 -6.81
N ILE A 80 -13.81 -2.93 -5.57
CA ILE A 80 -14.65 -3.20 -4.39
C ILE A 80 -14.93 -1.88 -3.71
N ASN A 81 -16.18 -1.68 -3.31
CA ASN A 81 -16.58 -0.62 -2.39
C ASN A 81 -17.30 -1.26 -1.20
N LYS A 82 -16.72 -1.18 0.01
CA LYS A 82 -17.26 -1.85 1.18
C LYS A 82 -17.17 -0.97 2.41
N THR A 83 -18.25 -0.93 3.18
CA THR A 83 -18.21 -0.40 4.54
C THR A 83 -17.84 -1.52 5.50
N VAL A 84 -16.73 -1.33 6.22
CA VAL A 84 -16.27 -2.25 7.26
C VAL A 84 -16.70 -1.72 8.62
N VAL A 85 -17.29 -2.58 9.42
CA VAL A 85 -17.66 -2.30 10.82
C VAL A 85 -17.11 -3.43 11.68
N GLY A 86 -16.42 -3.07 12.76
CA GLY A 86 -15.86 -4.02 13.71
C GLY A 86 -16.88 -4.51 14.73
N ASN A 87 -16.46 -5.44 15.58
CA ASN A 87 -17.31 -5.96 16.65
C ASN A 87 -17.22 -5.10 17.92
N LYS A 88 -16.09 -4.44 18.16
CA LYS A 88 -15.87 -3.64 19.38
C LYS A 88 -16.42 -2.23 19.28
N CYS A 89 -16.58 -1.69 18.08
CA CYS A 89 -17.18 -0.37 17.89
C CYS A 89 -17.91 -0.23 16.56
N PHE A 90 -18.92 0.63 16.53
CA PHE A 90 -19.72 0.94 15.34
C PHE A 90 -19.07 1.96 14.40
N ASN A 91 -17.74 2.11 14.46
CA ASN A 91 -17.03 2.99 13.53
C ASN A 91 -17.11 2.40 12.12
N ARG A 92 -17.54 3.21 11.15
CA ARG A 92 -17.66 2.80 9.75
C ARG A 92 -16.38 3.18 9.02
N MET A 93 -15.66 2.19 8.52
CA MET A 93 -14.50 2.39 7.67
C MET A 93 -14.91 2.19 6.21
N GLN A 94 -14.56 3.12 5.33
CA GLN A 94 -14.90 3.01 3.91
C GLN A 94 -13.69 2.46 3.17
N LEU A 95 -13.81 1.21 2.71
CA LEU A 95 -12.79 0.49 1.96
C LEU A 95 -13.08 0.58 0.47
N ARG A 96 -12.10 1.12 -0.28
CA ARG A 96 -12.08 1.14 -1.74
C ARG A 96 -10.84 0.42 -2.23
N LEU A 97 -11.04 -0.65 -3.00
CA LEU A 97 -9.96 -1.33 -3.71
C LEU A 97 -10.25 -1.28 -5.21
N GLU A 98 -9.22 -1.04 -5.99
CA GLU A 98 -9.30 -0.98 -7.45
C GLU A 98 -8.26 -1.91 -8.03
N PHE A 99 -8.65 -2.66 -9.05
CA PHE A 99 -7.87 -3.73 -9.63
C PHE A 99 -7.78 -3.62 -11.15
N ASP A 100 -6.67 -4.11 -11.70
CA ASP A 100 -6.55 -4.40 -13.13
C ASP A 100 -7.30 -5.70 -13.50
N GLY A 101 -7.30 -6.06 -14.79
CA GLY A 101 -7.92 -7.30 -15.29
C GLY A 101 -7.36 -8.61 -14.73
N ALA A 102 -6.18 -8.57 -14.10
CA ALA A 102 -5.50 -9.71 -13.49
C ALA A 102 -5.69 -9.76 -11.96
N TYR A 103 -6.58 -8.94 -11.38
CA TYR A 103 -6.79 -8.79 -9.94
C TYR A 103 -5.58 -8.21 -9.18
N ARG A 104 -4.68 -7.50 -9.87
CA ARG A 104 -3.60 -6.75 -9.21
C ARG A 104 -4.18 -5.46 -8.67
N VAL A 105 -3.89 -5.14 -7.41
CA VAL A 105 -4.32 -3.87 -6.82
C VAL A 105 -3.59 -2.73 -7.50
N VAL A 106 -4.34 -1.79 -8.10
CA VAL A 106 -3.79 -0.57 -8.70
C VAL A 106 -4.01 0.65 -7.80
N ASN A 107 -5.02 0.59 -6.92
CA ASN A 107 -5.28 1.61 -5.93
C ASN A 107 -5.96 1.00 -4.70
N LYS A 108 -5.63 1.52 -3.52
CA LYS A 108 -6.28 1.18 -2.26
C LYS A 108 -6.52 2.45 -1.45
N ARG A 109 -7.71 2.55 -0.88
CA ARG A 109 -8.08 3.61 0.04
C ARG A 109 -8.91 3.03 1.17
N LEU A 110 -8.63 3.52 2.37
CA LEU A 110 -9.37 3.19 3.57
C LEU A 110 -9.57 4.46 4.38
N ASP A 111 -10.81 4.86 4.55
CA ASP A 111 -11.15 5.97 5.44
C ASP A 111 -11.44 5.43 6.84
N SER A 112 -11.03 6.17 7.88
CA SER A 112 -11.23 5.82 9.31
C SER A 112 -10.59 4.51 9.78
N GLY A 113 -9.50 4.12 9.13
CA GLY A 113 -8.68 2.97 9.51
C GLY A 113 -7.34 2.97 8.80
N THR A 114 -6.51 1.99 9.13
CA THR A 114 -5.18 1.81 8.53
C THR A 114 -5.05 0.37 8.04
N PHE A 115 -4.40 0.16 6.90
CA PHE A 115 -4.03 -1.18 6.45
C PHE A 115 -2.89 -1.71 7.33
N ILE A 116 -3.01 -2.96 7.77
CA ILE A 116 -1.99 -3.65 8.56
C ILE A 116 -1.62 -4.93 7.83
N THR A 117 -0.44 -5.50 8.07
CA THR A 117 -0.07 -6.78 7.47
C THR A 117 -0.82 -7.94 8.12
N LYS A 118 -0.77 -9.11 7.46
CA LYS A 118 -1.31 -10.34 8.04
C LYS A 118 -0.61 -10.70 9.35
N GLU A 119 0.71 -10.55 9.39
CA GLU A 119 1.51 -10.83 10.59
C GLU A 119 1.09 -9.90 11.75
N GLU A 120 0.86 -8.62 11.48
CA GLU A 120 0.35 -7.67 12.48
C GLU A 120 -1.03 -8.07 13.00
N TYR A 121 -1.90 -8.63 12.16
CA TYR A 121 -3.20 -9.16 12.56
C TYR A 121 -3.05 -10.41 13.44
N GLU A 122 -2.27 -11.40 13.01
CA GLU A 122 -2.07 -12.67 13.71
C GLU A 122 -1.43 -12.49 15.09
N ASN A 123 -0.49 -11.56 15.23
CA ASN A 123 0.16 -11.23 16.51
C ASN A 123 -0.80 -10.66 17.58
N SER A 124 -2.03 -10.29 17.22
CA SER A 124 -3.04 -9.84 18.19
C SER A 124 -3.99 -10.94 18.67
N ALA A 125 -3.94 -12.11 18.02
CA ALA A 125 -4.81 -13.25 18.29
C ALA A 125 -4.15 -14.32 19.19
N SER A 126 -2.95 -14.03 19.72
CA SER A 126 -2.23 -14.89 20.67
C SER A 126 -2.56 -14.58 22.13
#